data_AF-R9LAX2-F1
#
_entry.id   AF-R9LAX2-F1
#
_cell.length_a   1.000
_cell.length_b   1.000
_cell.length_c   1.000
_cell.angle_alpha   90.00
_cell.angle_beta   90.00
_cell.angle_gamma   90.00
#
_symmetry.space_group_name_H-M   'P 1'
#
loop_
_entity.id
_entity.type
_entity.pdbx_description
1 polymer ?
#
loop_
_entity_poly.entity_id
_entity_poly.type
_entity_poly.pdbx_seq_one_letter_code
_entity_poly.pdbx_strand_id
1 'polypeptide(L)'
;MYTREDKIRAVELFIEYDFGPQSVINELGYPCRGSLYNWYREYPENGNDIPDANPYERYGDGLKGVAVDHYFERGRCLSRTCRMPGYPSKELLARWIDELGPGRRVVNRTSRGIADAAKENAVVRLVARAEAAQAIADDVGVERAAPCNWKRELPGKEAATKMTGKKGDMAVEEPEALRASLEADIDRLELKRAVPEGTVELLGKGPSADPTTLTTGEKTILVESLRPAHKLKDLLDAVGLAKGSRRYQVEALSRPDKYEHLRIRICEIFHESHGRYGHRRIHATLRVEGVRVSEKVVSRIMAEEGLAACRPKRRRRSSYKGEIGDAPENLVKRRFHASAPNELWLTDITELSIPAGKVCLSPIIDCLDGKAVAHAASTSPNAELVNTMLDEAADTLDPDDHPVSHSDRGCHYRWPGWIERCESHGIRRSMPAKGCSPDNSAMEGFFGRLKVTDNGNRAVGEDHRRKCA
;
A
#
# COMPACT_ATOMS: atom_id res chain seq x y z
N MET A 1 -25.10 26.56 -7.12
CA MET A 1 -25.16 26.70 -5.65
C MET A 1 -26.39 25.94 -5.19
N TYR A 2 -26.25 25.11 -4.16
CA TYR A 2 -27.35 24.30 -3.62
C TYR A 2 -28.11 25.12 -2.57
N THR A 3 -29.43 25.04 -2.57
CA THR A 3 -30.29 25.76 -1.60
C THR A 3 -30.17 25.13 -0.21
N ARG A 4 -30.55 25.86 0.85
CA ARG A 4 -30.66 25.32 2.21
C ARG A 4 -31.45 24.00 2.27
N GLU A 5 -32.58 23.94 1.56
CA GLU A 5 -33.43 22.74 1.50
C GLU A 5 -32.73 21.55 0.82
N ASP A 6 -32.00 21.79 -0.29
CA ASP A 6 -31.23 20.75 -0.97
C ASP A 6 -30.12 20.17 -0.09
N LYS A 7 -29.46 21.02 0.72
CA LYS A 7 -28.38 20.61 1.63
C LYS A 7 -28.90 19.74 2.77
N ILE A 8 -30.01 20.15 3.40
CA ILE A 8 -30.65 19.41 4.49
C ILE A 8 -31.12 18.05 3.96
N ARG A 9 -31.82 18.03 2.82
CA ARG A 9 -32.29 16.80 2.18
C ARG A 9 -31.16 15.82 1.87
N ALA A 10 -30.02 16.31 1.38
CA ALA A 10 -28.86 15.47 1.11
C ALA A 10 -28.24 14.87 2.39
N VAL A 11 -28.23 15.62 3.50
CA VAL A 11 -27.72 15.13 4.79
C VAL A 11 -28.68 14.15 5.46
N GLU A 12 -29.99 14.36 5.37
CA GLU A 12 -30.99 13.42 5.89
C GLU A 12 -30.92 12.07 5.18
N LEU A 13 -30.86 12.06 3.84
CA LEU A 13 -30.65 10.84 3.06
C LEU A 13 -29.30 10.17 3.36
N PHE A 14 -28.28 10.96 3.69
CA PHE A 14 -26.98 10.43 4.11
C PHE A 14 -27.04 9.71 5.46
N ILE A 15 -27.88 10.18 6.39
CA ILE A 15 -28.15 9.50 7.66
C ILE A 15 -29.02 8.25 7.44
N GLU A 16 -30.02 8.34 6.56
CA GLU A 16 -30.93 7.23 6.22
C GLU A 16 -30.20 6.04 5.57
N TYR A 17 -29.18 6.32 4.74
CA TYR A 17 -28.37 5.29 4.07
C TYR A 17 -27.13 4.85 4.85
N ASP A 18 -27.17 4.87 6.18
CA ASP A 18 -26.07 4.42 7.05
C ASP A 18 -24.72 5.06 6.68
N PHE A 19 -24.72 6.36 6.34
CA PHE A 19 -23.55 7.13 5.92
C PHE A 19 -22.90 6.64 4.61
N GLY A 20 -23.70 6.10 3.69
CA GLY A 20 -23.30 5.72 2.34
C GLY A 20 -23.37 6.90 1.35
N PRO A 21 -22.27 7.63 1.08
CA PRO A 21 -22.32 8.85 0.27
C PRO A 21 -22.62 8.55 -1.21
N GLN A 22 -22.26 7.36 -1.70
CA GLN A 22 -22.49 6.98 -3.09
C GLN A 22 -23.99 6.76 -3.37
N SER A 23 -24.75 6.26 -2.39
CA SER A 23 -26.19 6.05 -2.51
C SER A 23 -26.93 7.38 -2.63
N VAL A 24 -26.57 8.37 -1.79
CA VAL A 24 -27.13 9.74 -1.85
C VAL A 24 -26.82 10.41 -3.19
N ILE A 25 -25.59 10.26 -3.69
CA ILE A 25 -25.16 10.87 -4.96
C ILE A 25 -25.85 10.20 -6.15
N ASN A 26 -26.04 8.89 -6.12
CA ASN A 26 -26.75 8.17 -7.18
C ASN A 26 -28.23 8.55 -7.23
N GLU A 27 -28.84 8.87 -6.09
CA GLU A 27 -30.26 9.22 -6.00
C GLU A 27 -30.54 10.69 -6.33
N LEU A 28 -29.77 11.62 -5.76
CA LEU A 28 -29.99 13.05 -5.94
C LEU A 28 -29.24 13.63 -7.15
N GLY A 29 -28.17 12.96 -7.63
CA GLY A 29 -27.26 13.48 -8.65
C GLY A 29 -26.33 14.60 -8.15
N TYR A 30 -26.40 14.92 -6.86
CA TYR A 30 -25.61 15.90 -6.12
C TYR A 30 -25.57 15.51 -4.63
N PRO A 31 -24.75 16.15 -3.77
CA PRO A 31 -23.56 16.97 -4.03
C PRO A 31 -22.31 16.12 -4.25
N CYS A 32 -21.12 16.71 -4.43
CA CYS A 32 -19.89 15.91 -4.39
C CYS A 32 -19.63 15.38 -2.97
N ARG A 33 -18.93 14.24 -2.86
CA ARG A 33 -18.66 13.55 -1.59
C ARG A 33 -18.06 14.46 -0.51
N GLY A 34 -17.18 15.38 -0.88
CA GLY A 34 -16.56 16.34 0.05
C GLY A 34 -17.54 17.36 0.62
N SER A 35 -18.47 17.87 -0.19
CA SER A 35 -19.51 18.79 0.27
C SER A 35 -20.49 18.11 1.22
N LEU A 36 -20.85 16.85 0.96
CA LEU A 36 -21.76 16.07 1.81
C LEU A 36 -21.21 15.88 3.23
N TYR A 37 -19.93 15.54 3.36
CA TYR A 37 -19.29 15.40 4.67
C TYR A 37 -19.20 16.72 5.43
N ASN A 38 -18.92 17.82 4.74
CA ASN A 38 -18.87 19.15 5.38
C ASN A 38 -20.25 19.56 5.90
N TRP A 39 -21.30 19.35 5.12
CA TRP A 39 -22.68 19.63 5.52
C TRP A 39 -23.13 18.73 6.67
N TYR A 40 -22.84 17.43 6.64
CA TYR A 40 -23.15 16.52 7.74
C TYR A 40 -22.44 16.90 9.05
N ARG A 41 -21.22 17.46 8.98
CA ARG A 41 -20.50 17.94 10.16
C ARG A 41 -21.14 19.20 10.75
N GLU A 42 -21.58 20.11 9.90
CA GLU A 42 -22.21 21.39 10.30
C GLU A 42 -23.66 21.20 10.79
N TYR A 43 -24.35 20.15 10.32
CA TYR A 43 -25.76 19.87 10.61
C TYR A 43 -26.09 19.70 12.12
N PRO A 44 -25.40 18.85 12.89
CA PRO A 44 -25.66 18.71 14.33
C PRO A 44 -25.13 19.90 15.15
N GLU A 45 -24.07 20.58 14.69
CA GLU A 45 -23.49 21.74 15.37
C GLU A 45 -24.43 22.95 15.36
N ASN A 46 -25.26 23.07 14.33
CA ASN A 46 -26.22 24.17 14.15
C ASN A 46 -27.68 23.78 14.53
N GLY A 47 -27.89 22.67 15.23
CA GLY A 47 -29.22 22.27 15.70
C GLY A 47 -30.13 21.67 14.62
N ASN A 48 -29.57 20.82 13.74
CA ASN A 48 -30.23 20.21 12.59
C ASN A 48 -30.56 21.21 11.48
N ASP A 49 -29.66 22.17 11.25
CA ASP A 49 -29.78 23.15 10.18
C ASP A 49 -28.43 23.38 9.50
N ILE A 50 -28.45 23.80 8.23
CA ILE A 50 -27.27 24.26 7.50
C ILE A 50 -27.62 25.65 6.96
N PRO A 51 -27.17 26.74 7.62
CA PRO A 51 -27.49 28.08 7.18
C PRO A 51 -26.98 28.33 5.75
N ASP A 52 -27.74 29.10 4.97
CA ASP A 52 -27.27 29.61 3.68
C ASP A 52 -26.22 30.70 3.93
N ALA A 53 -24.99 30.27 4.18
CA ALA A 53 -23.88 31.19 4.30
C ALA A 53 -23.71 31.92 2.96
N ASN A 54 -23.97 33.23 2.95
CA ASN A 54 -23.58 34.10 1.86
C ASN A 54 -22.04 34.11 1.79
N PRO A 55 -21.41 33.58 0.72
CA PRO A 55 -19.95 33.49 0.65
C PRO A 55 -19.25 34.86 0.69
N TYR A 56 -19.99 35.96 0.54
CA TYR A 56 -19.49 37.32 0.40
C TYR A 56 -19.37 38.11 1.71
N GLU A 57 -19.89 37.63 2.85
CA GLU A 57 -19.72 38.33 4.15
C GLU A 57 -18.37 38.10 4.82
N ARG A 58 -17.58 37.14 4.30
CA ARG A 58 -16.25 36.78 4.84
C ARG A 58 -15.18 37.87 4.66
N TYR A 59 -15.41 38.86 3.80
CA TYR A 59 -14.44 39.90 3.46
C TYR A 59 -15.06 41.29 3.64
N GLY A 60 -14.75 41.95 4.76
CA GLY A 60 -15.14 43.34 4.99
C GLY A 60 -14.52 44.29 3.97
N ASP A 61 -15.11 45.46 3.75
CA ASP A 61 -14.71 46.39 2.69
C ASP A 61 -13.25 46.86 2.78
N GLY A 62 -12.66 46.87 3.99
CA GLY A 62 -11.23 47.13 4.18
C GLY A 62 -10.32 46.08 3.54
N LEU A 63 -10.68 44.79 3.57
CA LEU A 63 -9.91 43.72 2.93
C LEU A 63 -10.05 43.75 1.40
N LYS A 64 -11.20 44.19 0.89
CA LYS A 64 -11.42 44.38 -0.56
C LYS A 64 -10.50 45.49 -1.11
N GLY A 65 -10.40 46.62 -0.41
CA GLY A 65 -9.51 47.73 -0.79
C GLY A 65 -8.04 47.29 -0.87
N VAL A 66 -7.53 46.65 0.18
CA VAL A 66 -6.14 46.16 0.23
C VAL A 66 -5.81 45.20 -0.92
N ALA A 67 -6.75 44.31 -1.28
CA ALA A 67 -6.54 43.38 -2.39
C ALA A 67 -6.48 44.08 -3.76
N VAL A 68 -7.32 45.11 -3.96
CA VAL A 68 -7.34 45.90 -5.20
C VAL A 68 -6.11 46.79 -5.32
N ASP A 69 -5.67 47.43 -4.23
CA ASP A 69 -4.45 48.25 -4.21
C ASP A 69 -3.21 47.39 -4.50
N HIS A 70 -3.13 46.22 -3.87
CA HIS A 70 -2.04 45.27 -4.13
C HIS A 70 -1.99 44.82 -5.59
N TYR A 71 -3.15 44.62 -6.23
CA TYR A 71 -3.22 44.30 -7.66
C TYR A 71 -2.66 45.44 -8.53
N PHE A 72 -2.98 46.70 -8.21
CA PHE A 72 -2.46 47.83 -8.98
C PHE A 72 -0.96 48.09 -8.75
N GLU A 73 -0.46 47.91 -7.53
CA GLU A 73 0.95 48.13 -7.21
C GLU A 73 1.89 47.04 -7.73
N ARG A 74 1.45 45.78 -7.79
CA ARG A 74 2.32 44.61 -8.05
C ARG A 74 2.12 43.96 -9.42
N GLY A 75 1.81 44.80 -10.40
CA GLY A 75 1.86 44.45 -11.82
C GLY A 75 0.59 43.81 -12.39
N ARG A 76 -0.59 44.11 -11.81
CA ARG A 76 -1.92 43.81 -12.38
C ARG A 76 -2.15 42.33 -12.75
N CYS A 77 -1.65 41.41 -11.91
CA CYS A 77 -1.79 39.98 -12.10
C CYS A 77 -2.73 39.35 -11.06
N LEU A 78 -3.92 38.93 -11.50
CA LEU A 78 -4.95 38.32 -10.64
C LEU A 78 -4.43 37.09 -9.89
N SER A 79 -3.67 36.22 -10.59
CA SER A 79 -3.12 35.00 -10.02
C SER A 79 -2.12 35.23 -8.89
N ARG A 80 -1.40 36.37 -8.93
CA ARG A 80 -0.41 36.72 -7.90
C ARG A 80 -1.11 37.25 -6.66
N THR A 81 -2.08 38.14 -6.83
CA THR A 81 -2.87 38.70 -5.72
C THR A 81 -3.67 37.62 -4.98
N CYS A 82 -4.23 36.62 -5.69
CA CYS A 82 -4.93 35.49 -5.07
C CYS A 82 -4.03 34.49 -4.32
N ARG A 83 -2.69 34.52 -4.49
CA ARG A 83 -1.77 33.61 -3.77
C ARG A 83 -1.45 34.08 -2.35
N MET A 84 -1.84 35.30 -1.99
CA MET A 84 -1.67 35.81 -0.65
C MET A 84 -2.70 35.12 0.29
N PRO A 85 -2.29 34.66 1.48
CA PRO A 85 -3.08 33.73 2.27
C PRO A 85 -4.34 34.42 2.81
N GLY A 86 -5.47 34.18 2.15
CA GLY A 86 -6.79 34.60 2.61
C GLY A 86 -7.68 35.30 1.59
N TYR A 87 -7.29 35.49 0.33
CA TYR A 87 -8.17 36.13 -0.66
C TYR A 87 -8.91 35.12 -1.56
N PRO A 88 -10.13 35.44 -2.02
CA PRO A 88 -10.96 34.49 -2.77
C PRO A 88 -10.51 34.29 -4.23
N SER A 89 -11.29 33.51 -4.98
CA SER A 89 -11.00 33.13 -6.38
C SER A 89 -10.75 34.33 -7.30
N LYS A 90 -10.07 34.06 -8.42
CA LYS A 90 -9.72 35.08 -9.42
C LYS A 90 -10.94 35.84 -9.94
N GLU A 91 -12.10 35.19 -10.05
CA GLU A 91 -13.33 35.84 -10.54
C GLU A 91 -13.87 36.88 -9.55
N LEU A 92 -13.80 36.59 -8.24
CA LEU A 92 -14.30 37.50 -7.22
C LEU A 92 -13.39 38.73 -7.10
N LEU A 93 -12.07 38.53 -7.10
CA LEU A 93 -11.11 39.63 -7.14
C LEU A 93 -11.29 40.49 -8.40
N ALA A 94 -11.57 39.86 -9.55
CA ALA A 94 -11.77 40.57 -10.80
C ALA A 94 -13.03 41.47 -10.76
N ARG A 95 -14.09 41.06 -10.05
CA ARG A 95 -15.27 41.91 -9.82
C ARG A 95 -14.98 43.08 -8.89
N TRP A 96 -14.24 42.87 -7.80
CA TRP A 96 -13.86 43.97 -6.90
C TRP A 96 -13.00 45.03 -7.57
N ILE A 97 -12.11 44.63 -8.49
CA ILE A 97 -11.33 45.56 -9.30
C ILE A 97 -12.23 46.36 -10.24
N ASP A 98 -13.25 45.75 -10.83
CA ASP A 98 -14.21 46.45 -11.70
C ASP A 98 -15.11 47.43 -10.89
N GLU A 99 -15.45 47.07 -9.65
CA GLU A 99 -16.29 47.88 -8.76
C GLU A 99 -15.53 49.07 -8.15
N LEU A 100 -14.30 48.88 -7.66
CA LEU A 100 -13.49 49.92 -7.00
C LEU A 100 -12.57 50.68 -7.97
N GLY A 101 -12.35 50.15 -9.18
CA GLY A 101 -11.47 50.74 -10.20
C GLY A 101 -12.00 50.54 -11.62
N PRO A 102 -13.19 51.08 -11.96
CA PRO A 102 -13.84 50.83 -13.24
C PRO A 102 -12.94 51.17 -14.44
N GLY A 103 -12.82 50.23 -15.38
CA GLY A 103 -12.04 50.37 -16.61
C GLY A 103 -10.52 50.24 -16.45
N ARG A 104 -9.98 50.03 -15.24
CA ARG A 104 -8.54 49.92 -15.00
C ARG A 104 -7.99 48.49 -15.02
N ARG A 105 -8.88 47.50 -15.16
CA ARG A 105 -8.55 46.08 -15.31
C ARG A 105 -8.07 45.77 -16.74
N VAL A 106 -6.94 45.09 -16.88
CA VAL A 106 -6.44 44.63 -18.18
C VAL A 106 -7.25 43.43 -18.64
N VAL A 107 -8.00 43.57 -19.75
CA VAL A 107 -8.78 42.50 -20.37
C VAL A 107 -8.25 42.28 -21.78
N ASN A 108 -7.81 41.07 -22.12
CA ASN A 108 -7.40 40.74 -23.48
C ASN A 108 -8.63 40.80 -24.40
N ARG A 109 -8.73 41.87 -25.21
CA ARG A 109 -9.73 42.02 -26.26
C ARG A 109 -9.11 41.66 -27.61
N THR A 110 -8.97 40.39 -27.90
CA THR A 110 -8.59 39.94 -29.24
C THR A 110 -9.55 38.84 -29.67
N SER A 111 -10.53 39.20 -30.51
CA SER A 111 -11.19 38.36 -31.55
C SER A 111 -12.71 38.56 -31.75
N ARG A 112 -13.40 39.45 -31.04
CA ARG A 112 -14.84 39.66 -31.27
C ARG A 112 -15.09 40.83 -32.22
N GLY A 113 -15.19 40.56 -33.52
CA GLY A 113 -15.73 41.53 -34.49
C GLY A 113 -15.41 41.34 -35.98
N ILE A 114 -14.43 40.49 -36.34
CA ILE A 114 -13.97 40.38 -37.74
C ILE A 114 -14.53 39.12 -38.39
N ALA A 115 -15.19 39.27 -39.54
CA ALA A 115 -15.77 38.18 -40.32
C ALA A 115 -14.69 37.20 -40.83
N ASP A 116 -14.97 35.90 -40.78
CA ASP A 116 -13.96 34.86 -41.04
C ASP A 116 -13.45 34.86 -42.49
N ALA A 117 -14.28 35.24 -43.46
CA ALA A 117 -13.88 35.42 -44.86
C ALA A 117 -12.79 36.51 -45.03
N ALA A 118 -12.82 37.56 -44.20
CA ALA A 118 -11.79 38.62 -44.24
C ALA A 118 -10.46 38.13 -43.65
N LYS A 119 -10.50 37.24 -42.65
CA LYS A 119 -9.30 36.62 -42.07
C LYS A 119 -8.63 35.66 -43.04
N GLU A 120 -9.41 34.83 -43.72
CA GLU A 120 -8.91 33.88 -44.71
C GLU A 120 -8.26 34.61 -45.90
N ASN A 121 -8.89 35.65 -46.44
CA ASN A 121 -8.32 36.46 -47.52
C ASN A 121 -6.99 37.12 -47.12
N ALA A 122 -6.92 37.69 -45.91
CA ALA A 122 -5.68 38.29 -45.37
C ALA A 122 -4.55 37.26 -45.24
N VAL A 123 -4.84 36.03 -44.81
CA VAL A 123 -3.85 34.95 -44.72
C VAL A 123 -3.40 34.49 -46.10
N VAL A 124 -4.30 34.39 -47.08
CA VAL A 124 -3.96 34.04 -48.46
C VAL A 124 -3.02 35.09 -49.07
N ARG A 125 -3.31 36.39 -48.93
CA ARG A 125 -2.43 37.48 -49.39
C ARG A 125 -1.06 37.45 -48.71
N LEU A 126 -1.01 37.11 -47.43
CA LEU A 126 0.23 36.98 -46.66
C LEU A 126 1.08 35.76 -47.08
N VAL A 127 0.43 34.62 -47.36
CA VAL A 127 1.12 33.38 -47.79
C VAL A 127 1.61 33.50 -49.23
N ALA A 128 0.81 34.11 -50.11
CA ALA A 128 1.18 34.38 -51.49
C ALA A 128 2.29 35.45 -51.64
N ARG A 129 2.68 36.11 -50.53
CA ARG A 129 3.64 37.24 -50.50
C ARG A 129 3.30 38.36 -51.50
N ALA A 130 2.02 38.52 -51.81
CA ALA A 130 1.55 39.53 -52.76
C ALA A 130 1.82 40.95 -52.22
N GLU A 131 1.78 41.12 -50.89
CA GLU A 131 1.94 42.41 -50.22
C GLU A 131 2.66 42.28 -48.86
N ALA A 132 3.13 43.40 -48.33
CA ALA A 132 3.74 43.46 -47.00
C ALA A 132 2.68 43.27 -45.89
N ALA A 133 3.04 42.56 -44.83
CA ALA A 133 2.14 42.25 -43.70
C ALA A 133 1.51 43.49 -43.04
N GLN A 134 2.16 44.66 -43.15
CA GLN A 134 1.63 45.93 -42.65
C GLN A 134 0.47 46.44 -43.52
N ALA A 135 0.61 46.42 -44.84
CA ALA A 135 -0.44 46.89 -45.76
C ALA A 135 -1.71 46.02 -45.68
N ILE A 136 -1.55 44.70 -45.52
CA ILE A 136 -2.66 43.76 -45.32
C ILE A 136 -3.37 44.03 -43.98
N ALA A 137 -2.62 44.41 -42.96
CA ALA A 137 -3.17 44.71 -41.64
C ALA A 137 -3.94 46.04 -41.65
N ASP A 138 -3.42 47.06 -42.34
CA ASP A 138 -4.07 48.37 -42.49
C ASP A 138 -5.39 48.27 -43.28
N ASP A 139 -5.44 47.42 -44.32
CA ASP A 139 -6.64 47.17 -45.16
C ASP A 139 -7.78 46.46 -44.40
N VAL A 140 -7.43 45.60 -43.44
CA VAL A 140 -8.40 44.87 -42.59
C VAL A 140 -8.69 45.63 -41.28
N GLY A 141 -7.98 46.74 -41.02
CA GLY A 141 -8.13 47.55 -39.81
C GLY A 141 -7.62 46.87 -38.54
N VAL A 142 -6.56 46.06 -38.65
CA VAL A 142 -5.98 45.30 -37.55
C VAL A 142 -4.50 45.62 -37.35
N GLU A 143 -3.99 45.28 -36.16
CA GLU A 143 -2.57 45.40 -35.88
C GLU A 143 -1.75 44.37 -36.70
N ARG A 144 -0.56 44.75 -37.15
CA ARG A 144 0.37 43.95 -37.99
C ARG A 144 0.53 42.49 -37.56
N ALA A 145 0.47 42.21 -36.27
CA ALA A 145 0.64 40.86 -35.73
C ALA A 145 -0.55 39.93 -36.03
N ALA A 146 -1.75 40.48 -36.29
CA ALA A 146 -2.97 39.69 -36.44
C ALA A 146 -2.97 38.76 -37.67
N PRO A 147 -2.60 39.19 -38.90
CA PRO A 147 -2.50 38.29 -40.05
C PRO A 147 -1.46 37.17 -39.88
N CYS A 148 -0.35 37.45 -39.18
CA CYS A 148 0.68 36.45 -38.87
C CYS A 148 0.20 35.40 -37.88
N ASN A 149 -0.63 35.80 -36.91
CA ASN A 149 -1.24 34.88 -35.95
C ASN A 149 -2.34 34.04 -36.61
N TRP A 150 -3.19 34.65 -37.44
CA TRP A 150 -4.20 33.91 -38.22
C TRP A 150 -3.56 32.88 -39.16
N LYS A 151 -2.41 33.18 -39.77
CA LYS A 151 -1.64 32.19 -40.56
C LYS A 151 -1.21 30.97 -39.75
N ARG A 152 -0.97 31.11 -38.44
CA ARG A 152 -0.61 30.00 -37.55
C ARG A 152 -1.84 29.24 -37.07
N GLU A 153 -2.99 29.89 -37.02
CA GLU A 153 -4.25 29.33 -36.53
C GLU A 153 -5.10 28.68 -37.64
N LEU A 154 -5.02 29.16 -38.89
CA LEU A 154 -5.91 28.76 -40.00
C LEU A 154 -5.49 27.53 -40.87
N PRO A 155 -4.27 26.98 -40.83
CA PRO A 155 -4.02 25.70 -41.50
C PRO A 155 -3.95 24.54 -40.49
N GLY A 156 -4.92 23.63 -40.62
CA GLY A 156 -4.79 22.25 -40.15
C GLY A 156 -3.58 21.56 -40.77
N LYS A 157 -3.05 20.58 -40.03
CA LYS A 157 -1.94 19.67 -40.36
C LYS A 157 -1.70 19.49 -41.87
N GLU A 158 -0.55 20.00 -42.31
CA GLU A 158 0.41 19.41 -43.29
C GLU A 158 1.04 20.50 -44.17
N ALA A 159 2.31 20.83 -43.87
CA ALA A 159 3.36 21.07 -44.85
C ALA A 159 4.63 21.54 -44.11
N ALA A 160 5.55 20.61 -43.91
CA ALA A 160 6.93 20.92 -43.57
C ALA A 160 7.49 21.93 -44.58
N THR A 161 7.92 23.11 -44.11
CA THR A 161 8.60 24.07 -44.99
C THR A 161 10.10 24.05 -44.73
N LYS A 162 10.83 23.56 -45.74
CA LYS A 162 12.28 23.57 -45.86
C LYS A 162 12.85 24.98 -45.63
N MET A 163 13.88 25.07 -44.79
CA MET A 163 14.76 26.23 -44.70
C MET A 163 15.68 26.27 -45.92
N THR A 164 15.59 27.32 -46.74
CA THR A 164 16.63 27.65 -47.73
C THR A 164 17.68 28.53 -47.06
N GLY A 165 18.86 27.95 -46.83
CA GLY A 165 20.02 28.66 -46.29
C GLY A 165 20.56 29.68 -47.29
N LYS A 166 20.85 30.88 -46.79
CA LYS A 166 21.63 31.89 -47.50
C LYS A 166 23.10 31.68 -47.12
N LYS A 167 23.90 31.21 -48.08
CA LYS A 167 25.37 31.18 -47.98
C LYS A 167 25.88 32.61 -47.78
N GLY A 168 26.51 32.85 -46.65
CA GLY A 168 27.32 34.03 -46.37
C GLY A 168 28.50 33.57 -45.54
N ASP A 169 29.71 33.73 -46.10
CA ASP A 169 30.97 33.31 -45.50
C ASP A 169 31.21 34.02 -44.17
N MET A 170 31.12 33.27 -43.07
CA MET A 170 31.58 33.65 -41.73
C MET A 170 32.10 32.37 -41.04
N ALA A 171 33.32 32.45 -40.54
CA ALA A 171 34.13 31.46 -39.80
C ALA A 171 33.47 30.13 -39.37
N VAL A 172 34.11 29.03 -39.75
CA VAL A 172 33.66 27.63 -39.57
C VAL A 172 33.72 27.13 -38.11
N GLU A 173 34.14 27.92 -37.12
CA GLU A 173 34.29 27.44 -35.73
C GLU A 173 33.01 27.53 -34.85
N GLU A 174 32.08 28.44 -35.12
CA GLU A 174 30.86 28.61 -34.28
C GLU A 174 29.74 27.56 -34.45
N PRO A 175 29.43 27.01 -35.65
CA PRO A 175 28.30 26.10 -35.81
C PRO A 175 28.59 24.68 -35.27
N GLU A 176 29.84 24.25 -35.25
CA GLU A 176 30.23 22.95 -34.68
C GLU A 176 30.20 22.99 -33.15
N ALA A 177 30.70 24.06 -32.54
CA ALA A 177 30.62 24.28 -31.10
C ALA A 177 29.15 24.33 -30.61
N LEU A 178 28.26 24.99 -31.37
CA LEU A 178 26.83 25.04 -31.05
C LEU A 178 26.16 23.67 -31.20
N ARG A 179 26.49 22.90 -32.26
CA ARG A 179 25.97 21.54 -32.45
C ARG A 179 26.43 20.61 -31.32
N ALA A 180 27.71 20.64 -30.98
CA ALA A 180 28.26 19.86 -29.87
C ALA A 180 27.60 20.23 -28.52
N SER A 181 27.28 21.51 -28.30
CA SER A 181 26.53 21.96 -27.12
C SER A 181 25.11 21.40 -27.11
N LEU A 182 24.41 21.43 -28.24
CA LEU A 182 23.05 20.91 -28.35
C LEU A 182 23.00 19.40 -28.20
N GLU A 183 23.96 18.67 -28.77
CA GLU A 183 24.11 17.22 -28.57
C GLU A 183 24.36 16.89 -27.10
N ALA A 184 25.21 17.66 -26.40
CA ALA A 184 25.41 17.50 -24.96
C ALA A 184 24.15 17.80 -24.13
N ASP A 185 23.34 18.79 -24.55
CA ASP A 185 22.07 19.09 -23.89
C ASP A 185 21.01 18.01 -24.14
N ILE A 186 20.96 17.43 -25.34
CA ILE A 186 20.10 16.28 -25.65
C ILE A 186 20.49 15.08 -24.78
N ASP A 187 21.78 14.70 -24.76
CA ASP A 187 22.29 13.61 -23.92
C ASP A 187 21.92 13.82 -22.44
N ARG A 188 22.06 15.05 -21.94
CA ARG A 188 21.73 15.42 -20.55
C ARG A 188 20.24 15.29 -20.26
N LEU A 189 19.38 15.71 -21.18
CA LEU A 189 17.92 15.64 -21.02
C LEU A 189 17.43 14.19 -21.10
N GLU A 190 17.97 13.40 -22.02
CA GLU A 190 17.69 11.98 -22.13
C GLU A 190 18.13 11.24 -20.85
N LEU A 191 19.33 11.52 -20.34
CA LEU A 191 19.81 10.94 -19.08
C LEU A 191 18.91 11.28 -17.88
N LYS A 192 18.45 12.54 -17.78
CA LYS A 192 17.52 13.00 -16.72
C LYS A 192 16.17 12.28 -16.77
N ARG A 193 15.77 11.77 -17.94
CA ARG A 193 14.54 11.00 -18.12
C ARG A 193 14.77 9.51 -17.87
N ALA A 194 15.83 8.96 -18.46
CA ALA A 194 16.14 7.54 -18.43
C ALA A 194 16.45 7.02 -17.02
N VAL A 195 17.14 7.81 -16.19
CA VAL A 195 17.49 7.40 -14.82
C VAL A 195 16.24 7.21 -13.94
N PRO A 196 15.30 8.17 -13.83
CA PRO A 196 14.03 7.95 -13.14
C PRO A 196 13.18 6.82 -13.73
N GLU A 197 13.08 6.72 -15.06
CA GLU A 197 12.31 5.65 -15.72
C GLU A 197 12.85 4.26 -15.38
N GLY A 198 14.16 4.04 -15.51
CA GLY A 198 14.79 2.77 -15.13
C GLY A 198 14.79 2.52 -13.62
N THR A 199 14.80 3.57 -12.80
CA THR A 199 14.65 3.43 -11.33
C THR A 199 13.26 2.89 -10.99
N VAL A 200 12.21 3.38 -11.65
CA VAL A 200 10.83 2.89 -11.46
C VAL A 200 10.67 1.46 -11.96
N GLU A 201 11.33 1.11 -13.07
CA GLU A 201 11.31 -0.27 -13.59
C GLU A 201 11.92 -1.26 -12.60
N LEU A 202 13.01 -0.90 -11.91
CA LEU A 202 13.66 -1.76 -10.91
C LEU A 202 12.90 -1.83 -9.58
N LEU A 203 12.29 -0.72 -9.14
CA LEU A 203 11.61 -0.63 -7.83
C LEU A 203 10.13 -1.04 -7.85
N GLY A 204 9.52 -1.14 -9.04
CA GLY A 204 8.09 -1.41 -9.20
C GLY A 204 7.19 -0.19 -8.90
N LYS A 205 5.88 -0.35 -9.10
CA LYS A 205 4.87 0.72 -8.89
C LYS A 205 4.64 0.96 -7.39
N GLY A 206 5.48 1.77 -6.75
CA GLY A 206 5.31 2.10 -5.33
C GLY A 206 6.28 3.15 -4.77
N PRO A 207 7.58 3.13 -5.11
CA PRO A 207 8.53 4.13 -4.60
C PRO A 207 8.65 5.39 -5.45
N SER A 208 9.10 6.49 -4.84
CA SER A 208 9.55 7.70 -5.55
C SER A 208 10.66 7.33 -6.54
N ALA A 209 10.68 7.92 -7.72
CA ALA A 209 11.67 7.69 -8.79
C ALA A 209 13.05 8.30 -8.45
N ASP A 210 13.50 8.13 -7.21
CA ASP A 210 14.73 8.68 -6.70
C ASP A 210 15.83 7.61 -6.73
N PRO A 211 16.86 7.76 -7.59
CA PRO A 211 17.95 6.80 -7.71
C PRO A 211 18.78 6.66 -6.42
N THR A 212 18.66 7.58 -5.45
CA THR A 212 19.33 7.44 -4.14
C THR A 212 18.77 6.30 -3.29
N THR A 213 17.53 5.87 -3.55
CA THR A 213 16.88 4.77 -2.84
C THR A 213 17.37 3.38 -3.28
N LEU A 214 18.03 3.30 -4.44
CA LEU A 214 18.56 2.05 -4.98
C LEU A 214 19.79 1.58 -4.19
N THR A 215 19.88 0.27 -3.98
CA THR A 215 21.08 -0.39 -3.47
C THR A 215 22.24 -0.27 -4.46
N THR A 216 23.49 -0.46 -3.99
CA THR A 216 24.67 -0.37 -4.87
C THR A 216 24.62 -1.38 -6.04
N GLY A 217 24.00 -2.54 -5.81
CA GLY A 217 23.77 -3.56 -6.85
C GLY A 217 22.75 -3.10 -7.88
N GLU A 218 21.58 -2.63 -7.45
CA GLU A 218 20.53 -2.12 -8.35
C GLU A 218 21.00 -0.90 -9.16
N LYS A 219 21.76 0.00 -8.52
CA LYS A 219 22.44 1.11 -9.23
C LYS A 219 23.36 0.62 -10.33
N THR A 220 24.07 -0.49 -10.09
CA THR A 220 24.96 -1.08 -11.10
C THR A 220 24.16 -1.69 -12.25
N ILE A 221 23.05 -2.38 -11.96
CA ILE A 221 22.15 -2.93 -12.97
C ILE A 221 21.59 -1.81 -13.86
N LEU A 222 21.11 -0.71 -13.25
CA LEU A 222 20.62 0.47 -13.95
C LEU A 222 21.71 1.11 -14.83
N VAL A 223 22.94 1.24 -14.31
CA VAL A 223 24.06 1.80 -15.07
C VAL A 223 24.43 0.91 -16.25
N GLU A 224 24.47 -0.43 -16.10
CA GLU A 224 24.77 -1.33 -17.22
C GLU A 224 23.66 -1.34 -18.28
N SER A 225 22.38 -1.22 -17.90
CA SER A 225 21.28 -1.18 -18.86
C SER A 225 21.26 0.10 -19.71
N LEU A 226 21.62 1.24 -19.11
CA LEU A 226 21.67 2.55 -19.78
C LEU A 226 23.01 2.84 -20.48
N ARG A 227 24.04 2.03 -20.22
CA ARG A 227 25.39 2.18 -20.78
C ARG A 227 25.47 2.24 -22.32
N PRO A 228 24.65 1.51 -23.10
CA PRO A 228 24.72 1.59 -24.57
C PRO A 228 24.34 2.96 -25.13
N ALA A 229 23.54 3.75 -24.40
CA ALA A 229 23.01 5.02 -24.85
C ALA A 229 23.73 6.25 -24.24
N HIS A 230 24.41 6.10 -23.09
CA HIS A 230 25.00 7.23 -22.38
C HIS A 230 26.44 6.99 -21.94
N LYS A 231 27.22 8.07 -21.81
CA LYS A 231 28.60 8.01 -21.31
C LYS A 231 28.61 7.55 -19.86
N LEU A 232 29.51 6.62 -19.56
CA LEU A 232 29.64 6.02 -18.23
C LEU A 232 29.83 7.05 -17.10
N LYS A 233 30.62 8.10 -17.36
CA LYS A 233 30.89 9.13 -16.35
C LYS A 233 29.59 9.81 -15.90
N ASP A 234 28.77 10.21 -16.88
CA ASP A 234 27.53 10.95 -16.62
C ASP A 234 26.49 10.06 -15.92
N LEU A 235 26.44 8.76 -16.26
CA LEU A 235 25.61 7.76 -15.57
C LEU A 235 26.02 7.56 -14.10
N LEU A 236 27.32 7.45 -13.83
CA LEU A 236 27.83 7.28 -12.47
C LEU A 236 27.54 8.52 -11.61
N ASP A 237 27.69 9.71 -12.18
CA ASP A 237 27.39 10.98 -11.51
C ASP A 237 25.87 11.13 -11.26
N ALA A 238 25.02 10.76 -12.22
CA ALA A 238 23.57 10.85 -12.10
C ALA A 238 22.97 9.90 -11.05
N VAL A 239 23.55 8.69 -10.90
CA VAL A 239 23.08 7.66 -9.94
C VAL A 239 23.84 7.74 -8.60
N GLY A 240 24.92 8.52 -8.54
CA GLY A 240 25.78 8.65 -7.36
C GLY A 240 26.52 7.35 -7.04
N LEU A 241 27.12 6.71 -8.05
CA LEU A 241 27.83 5.44 -7.91
C LEU A 241 29.33 5.62 -8.20
N ALA A 242 30.19 5.24 -7.26
CA ALA A 242 31.63 5.27 -7.49
C ALA A 242 32.08 4.23 -8.53
N LYS A 243 33.02 4.60 -9.40
CA LYS A 243 33.57 3.72 -10.46
C LYS A 243 34.13 2.40 -9.91
N GLY A 244 34.78 2.43 -8.75
CA GLY A 244 35.29 1.24 -8.06
C GLY A 244 34.17 0.30 -7.61
N SER A 245 33.10 0.84 -7.01
CA SER A 245 31.95 0.07 -6.57
C SER A 245 31.22 -0.60 -7.73
N ARG A 246 31.03 0.12 -8.84
CA ARG A 246 30.46 -0.46 -10.08
C ARG A 246 31.29 -1.65 -10.57
N ARG A 247 32.62 -1.50 -10.68
CA ARG A 247 33.49 -2.59 -11.15
C ARG A 247 33.37 -3.84 -10.27
N TYR A 248 33.38 -3.65 -8.95
CA TYR A 248 33.17 -4.74 -8.00
C TYR A 248 31.81 -5.42 -8.19
N GLN A 249 30.73 -4.64 -8.37
CA GLN A 249 29.38 -5.18 -8.55
C GLN A 249 29.21 -5.92 -9.89
N VAL A 250 29.76 -5.40 -10.98
CA VAL A 250 29.77 -6.10 -12.28
C VAL A 250 30.48 -7.44 -12.17
N GLU A 251 31.63 -7.46 -11.49
CA GLU A 251 32.36 -8.70 -11.24
C GLU A 251 31.57 -9.65 -10.34
N ALA A 252 30.93 -9.13 -9.29
CA ALA A 252 30.09 -9.92 -8.39
C ALA A 252 28.87 -10.53 -9.10
N LEU A 253 28.20 -9.78 -9.98
CA LEU A 253 27.08 -10.24 -10.80
C LEU A 253 27.49 -11.30 -11.83
N SER A 254 28.75 -11.25 -12.30
CA SER A 254 29.28 -12.24 -13.24
C SER A 254 29.73 -13.56 -12.60
N ARG A 255 29.79 -13.63 -11.26
CA ARG A 255 30.18 -14.85 -10.56
C ARG A 255 29.02 -15.85 -10.55
N PRO A 256 29.26 -17.14 -10.82
CA PRO A 256 28.23 -18.17 -10.71
C PRO A 256 27.63 -18.19 -9.30
N ASP A 257 26.32 -18.41 -9.19
CA ASP A 257 25.65 -18.48 -7.88
C ASP A 257 26.20 -19.67 -7.11
N LYS A 258 27.04 -19.38 -6.11
CA LYS A 258 27.62 -20.37 -5.19
C LYS A 258 26.55 -21.26 -4.56
N TYR A 259 25.32 -20.77 -4.44
CA TYR A 259 24.20 -21.44 -3.78
C TYR A 259 23.17 -22.00 -4.76
N GLU A 260 23.44 -22.06 -6.06
CA GLU A 260 22.48 -22.54 -7.07
C GLU A 260 21.89 -23.92 -6.71
N HIS A 261 22.74 -24.92 -6.47
CA HIS A 261 22.30 -26.26 -6.06
C HIS A 261 21.58 -26.25 -4.70
N LEU A 262 22.00 -25.38 -3.78
CA LEU A 262 21.38 -25.27 -2.46
C LEU A 262 19.98 -24.68 -2.56
N ARG A 263 19.77 -23.72 -3.45
CA ARG A 263 18.49 -23.06 -3.72
C ARG A 263 17.47 -24.07 -4.25
N ILE A 264 17.87 -24.89 -5.24
CA ILE A 264 17.07 -25.99 -5.76
C ILE A 264 16.66 -26.92 -4.60
N ARG A 265 17.61 -27.39 -3.79
CA ARG A 265 17.32 -28.30 -2.68
C ARG A 265 16.42 -27.68 -1.62
N ILE A 266 16.58 -26.40 -1.30
CA ILE A 266 15.71 -25.67 -0.36
C ILE A 266 14.27 -25.61 -0.89
N CYS A 267 14.10 -25.32 -2.19
CA CYS A 267 12.78 -25.31 -2.83
C CYS A 267 12.14 -26.71 -2.79
N GLU A 268 12.89 -27.76 -3.12
CA GLU A 268 12.43 -29.15 -3.04
C GLU A 268 11.92 -29.50 -1.64
N ILE A 269 12.76 -29.31 -0.60
CA ILE A 269 12.39 -29.60 0.80
C ILE A 269 11.16 -28.78 1.20
N PHE A 270 11.06 -27.52 0.77
CA PHE A 270 9.91 -26.69 1.05
C PHE A 270 8.63 -27.25 0.43
N HIS A 271 8.66 -27.66 -0.84
CA HIS A 271 7.51 -28.21 -1.56
C HIS A 271 7.14 -29.63 -1.10
N GLU A 272 8.11 -30.49 -0.83
CA GLU A 272 7.94 -31.80 -0.18
C GLU A 272 7.27 -31.64 1.19
N SER A 273 7.63 -30.59 1.92
CA SER A 273 6.98 -30.23 3.19
C SER A 273 5.63 -29.52 3.02
N HIS A 274 5.12 -29.34 1.79
CA HIS A 274 3.88 -28.60 1.50
C HIS A 274 3.87 -27.17 2.08
N GLY A 275 5.01 -26.50 2.06
CA GLY A 275 5.17 -25.16 2.62
C GLY A 275 5.07 -25.09 4.15
N ARG A 276 5.13 -26.22 4.86
CA ARG A 276 5.07 -26.26 6.34
C ARG A 276 6.40 -25.88 6.98
N TYR A 277 7.52 -26.12 6.30
CA TYR A 277 8.84 -25.91 6.89
C TYR A 277 9.34 -24.48 6.67
N GLY A 278 9.69 -23.80 7.78
CA GLY A 278 10.47 -22.57 7.74
C GLY A 278 11.97 -22.85 7.73
N HIS A 279 12.77 -21.78 7.60
CA HIS A 279 14.24 -21.88 7.46
C HIS A 279 14.93 -22.75 8.51
N ARG A 280 14.45 -22.75 9.77
CA ARG A 280 15.01 -23.60 10.84
C ARG A 280 14.85 -25.08 10.57
N ARG A 281 13.66 -25.50 10.11
CA ARG A 281 13.37 -26.90 9.81
C ARG A 281 14.08 -27.33 8.54
N ILE A 282 14.09 -26.50 7.51
CA ILE A 282 14.85 -26.77 6.29
C ILE A 282 16.35 -26.90 6.59
N HIS A 283 16.91 -25.99 7.40
CA HIS A 283 18.30 -26.08 7.85
C HIS A 283 18.58 -27.37 8.63
N ALA A 284 17.65 -27.82 9.50
CA ALA A 284 17.78 -29.09 10.19
C ALA A 284 17.76 -30.29 9.23
N THR A 285 16.84 -30.31 8.25
CA THR A 285 16.80 -31.33 7.20
C THR A 285 18.10 -31.38 6.40
N LEU A 286 18.58 -30.23 5.94
CA LEU A 286 19.86 -30.11 5.23
C LEU A 286 21.04 -30.63 6.07
N ARG A 287 21.04 -30.38 7.39
CA ARG A 287 22.07 -30.89 8.29
C ARG A 287 22.04 -32.42 8.43
N VAL A 288 20.84 -33.02 8.44
CA VAL A 288 20.67 -34.48 8.43
C VAL A 288 21.14 -35.08 7.10
N GLU A 289 20.92 -34.38 5.99
CA GLU A 289 21.44 -34.73 4.66
C GLU A 289 22.96 -34.49 4.50
N GLY A 290 23.65 -34.04 5.55
CA GLY A 290 25.10 -33.80 5.55
C GLY A 290 25.54 -32.46 4.95
N VAL A 291 24.59 -31.60 4.56
CA VAL A 291 24.89 -30.28 3.99
C VAL A 291 25.25 -29.29 5.11
N ARG A 292 26.49 -28.80 5.10
CA ARG A 292 26.97 -27.79 6.07
C ARG A 292 26.73 -26.38 5.53
N VAL A 293 25.64 -25.77 5.96
CA VAL A 293 25.31 -24.37 5.64
C VAL A 293 24.84 -23.62 6.87
N SER A 294 25.06 -22.30 6.91
CA SER A 294 24.53 -21.45 7.96
C SER A 294 23.02 -21.28 7.83
N GLU A 295 22.30 -21.33 8.94
CA GLU A 295 20.86 -21.02 9.03
C GLU A 295 20.51 -19.67 8.35
N LYS A 296 21.38 -18.67 8.46
CA LYS A 296 21.17 -17.34 7.84
C LYS A 296 21.16 -17.41 6.31
N VAL A 297 21.96 -18.29 5.72
CA VAL A 297 21.99 -18.50 4.27
C VAL A 297 20.69 -19.15 3.81
N VAL A 298 20.21 -20.17 4.53
CA VAL A 298 18.90 -20.80 4.25
C VAL A 298 17.78 -19.77 4.35
N SER A 299 17.76 -18.95 5.40
CA SER A 299 16.76 -17.89 5.56
C SER A 299 16.81 -16.85 4.45
N ARG A 300 18.01 -16.47 3.99
CA ARG A 300 18.19 -15.51 2.90
C ARG A 300 17.69 -16.09 1.57
N ILE A 301 18.08 -17.32 1.25
CA ILE A 301 17.64 -18.01 0.03
C ILE A 301 16.12 -18.15 0.01
N MET A 302 15.51 -18.58 1.13
CA MET A 302 14.05 -18.64 1.20
C MET A 302 13.38 -17.29 0.96
N ALA A 303 13.97 -16.18 1.43
CA ALA A 303 13.43 -14.85 1.20
C ALA A 303 13.57 -14.40 -0.27
N GLU A 304 14.73 -14.67 -0.88
CA GLU A 304 14.97 -14.40 -2.31
C GLU A 304 14.02 -15.20 -3.21
N GLU A 305 13.73 -16.46 -2.86
CA GLU A 305 12.79 -17.34 -3.58
C GLU A 305 11.31 -17.11 -3.22
N GLY A 306 11.00 -16.17 -2.32
CA GLY A 306 9.63 -15.93 -1.87
C GLY A 306 8.98 -17.08 -1.09
N LEU A 307 9.78 -17.99 -0.52
CA LEU A 307 9.32 -19.15 0.24
C LEU A 307 8.95 -18.75 1.67
N ALA A 308 7.66 -18.67 1.94
CA ALA A 308 7.14 -18.36 3.27
C ALA A 308 6.38 -19.55 3.86
N ALA A 309 6.82 -20.04 5.02
CA ALA A 309 6.15 -21.13 5.71
C ALA A 309 4.71 -20.75 6.11
N CYS A 310 3.77 -21.67 5.92
CA CYS A 310 2.37 -21.48 6.29
C CYS A 310 2.24 -21.12 7.77
N ARG A 311 1.60 -19.98 8.07
CA ARG A 311 1.29 -19.56 9.44
C ARG A 311 -0.22 -19.60 9.67
N PRO A 312 -0.71 -20.24 10.73
CA PRO A 312 -2.13 -20.20 11.06
C PRO A 312 -2.52 -18.76 11.43
N LYS A 313 -3.60 -18.24 10.85
CA LYS A 313 -4.18 -16.95 11.26
C LYS A 313 -4.72 -17.08 12.69
N ARG A 314 -4.27 -16.20 13.59
CA ARG A 314 -4.75 -16.15 14.97
C ARG A 314 -6.20 -15.66 14.97
N ARG A 315 -7.15 -16.51 15.36
CA ARG A 315 -8.55 -16.11 15.64
C ARG A 315 -8.67 -15.82 17.14
N ARG A 316 -9.38 -14.75 17.49
CA ARG A 316 -9.72 -14.45 18.89
C ARG A 316 -10.90 -15.34 19.29
N ARG A 317 -10.71 -16.16 20.32
CA ARG A 317 -11.74 -17.00 20.94
C ARG A 317 -11.70 -16.75 22.45
N SER A 318 -12.86 -16.60 23.07
CA SER A 318 -12.99 -16.54 24.53
C SER A 318 -13.99 -17.60 24.97
N SER A 319 -13.50 -18.61 25.71
CA SER A 319 -14.31 -19.62 26.40
C SER A 319 -14.65 -19.20 27.84
N TYR A 320 -14.23 -18.00 28.25
CA TYR A 320 -14.39 -17.51 29.61
C TYR A 320 -15.84 -17.06 29.86
N LYS A 321 -16.52 -17.73 30.80
CA LYS A 321 -17.91 -17.43 31.21
C LYS A 321 -18.01 -16.75 32.59
N GLY A 322 -16.91 -16.23 33.13
CA GLY A 322 -16.85 -15.67 34.50
C GLY A 322 -16.25 -16.64 35.52
N GLU A 323 -16.20 -16.23 36.78
CA GLU A 323 -15.69 -17.06 37.89
C GLU A 323 -16.83 -17.89 38.46
N ILE A 324 -16.91 -19.17 38.05
CA ILE A 324 -17.93 -20.12 38.52
C ILE A 324 -17.57 -20.70 39.91
N GLY A 325 -16.38 -20.40 40.43
CA GLY A 325 -15.89 -20.81 41.75
C GLY A 325 -14.45 -20.33 41.99
N ASP A 326 -13.73 -20.95 42.91
CA ASP A 326 -12.28 -20.73 43.10
C ASP A 326 -11.46 -21.51 42.06
N ALA A 327 -10.29 -21.00 41.67
CA ALA A 327 -9.39 -21.67 40.74
C ALA A 327 -8.25 -22.33 41.52
N PRO A 328 -7.80 -23.55 41.16
CA PRO A 328 -6.67 -24.21 41.81
C PRO A 328 -5.36 -23.42 41.59
N GLU A 329 -4.37 -23.66 42.45
CA GLU A 329 -3.06 -23.01 42.33
C GLU A 329 -2.37 -23.38 41.00
N ASN A 330 -1.57 -22.45 40.47
CA ASN A 330 -0.63 -22.74 39.40
C ASN A 330 0.57 -23.53 39.95
N LEU A 331 0.52 -24.86 39.84
CA LEU A 331 1.59 -25.79 40.24
C LEU A 331 2.71 -25.83 39.19
N VAL A 332 2.39 -25.58 37.92
CA VAL A 332 3.33 -25.68 36.79
C VAL A 332 4.31 -24.52 36.77
N LYS A 333 3.86 -23.29 37.07
CA LYS A 333 4.70 -22.07 37.12
C LYS A 333 5.62 -21.94 35.87
N ARG A 334 5.07 -22.25 34.69
CA ARG A 334 5.72 -22.27 33.36
C ARG A 334 6.83 -23.31 33.17
N ARG A 335 6.91 -24.32 34.04
CA ARG A 335 7.80 -25.47 33.88
C ARG A 335 7.04 -26.62 33.22
N PHE A 336 7.01 -26.62 31.89
CA PHE A 336 6.33 -27.63 31.06
C PHE A 336 7.23 -28.84 30.78
N HIS A 337 7.84 -29.39 31.83
CA HIS A 337 8.71 -30.55 31.74
C HIS A 337 8.52 -31.44 32.96
N ALA A 338 8.37 -32.74 32.71
CA ALA A 338 8.31 -33.79 33.72
C ALA A 338 9.56 -34.67 33.66
N SER A 339 9.91 -35.29 34.80
CA SER A 339 11.04 -36.21 34.89
C SER A 339 10.63 -37.66 34.67
N ALA A 340 9.35 -37.98 34.86
CA ALA A 340 8.75 -39.28 34.59
C ALA A 340 7.41 -39.13 33.84
N PRO A 341 6.92 -40.20 33.19
CA PRO A 341 5.59 -40.21 32.57
C PRO A 341 4.52 -39.97 33.63
N ASN A 342 3.36 -39.43 33.23
CA ASN A 342 2.20 -39.25 34.10
C ASN A 342 2.46 -38.38 35.36
N GLU A 343 3.50 -37.55 35.37
CA GLU A 343 3.68 -36.55 36.43
C GLU A 343 2.96 -35.23 36.11
N LEU A 344 2.99 -34.82 34.83
CA LEU A 344 2.43 -33.54 34.39
C LEU A 344 1.79 -33.67 33.02
N TRP A 345 0.50 -33.37 32.99
CA TRP A 345 -0.34 -33.34 31.81
C TRP A 345 -0.77 -31.92 31.48
N LEU A 346 -0.83 -31.63 30.19
CA LEU A 346 -1.36 -30.38 29.67
C LEU A 346 -2.60 -30.64 28.82
N THR A 347 -3.62 -29.81 29.00
CA THR A 347 -4.84 -29.90 28.19
C THR A 347 -5.41 -28.53 27.86
N ASP A 348 -6.03 -28.42 26.69
CA ASP A 348 -6.75 -27.24 26.21
C ASP A 348 -7.66 -27.66 25.05
N ILE A 349 -8.65 -26.85 24.67
CA ILE A 349 -9.55 -27.13 23.55
C ILE A 349 -9.23 -26.20 22.38
N THR A 350 -9.00 -26.79 21.21
CA THR A 350 -8.89 -26.02 19.97
C THR A 350 -10.04 -26.32 19.01
N GLU A 351 -10.48 -25.28 18.31
CA GLU A 351 -11.33 -25.44 17.12
C GLU A 351 -10.46 -25.55 15.87
N LEU A 352 -10.74 -26.57 15.06
CA LEU A 352 -10.20 -26.82 13.74
C LEU A 352 -11.34 -26.63 12.73
N SER A 353 -11.13 -25.77 11.75
CA SER A 353 -12.07 -25.64 10.63
C SER A 353 -11.64 -26.64 9.58
N ILE A 354 -12.46 -27.62 9.22
CA ILE A 354 -12.24 -28.56 8.11
C ILE A 354 -13.25 -28.30 6.97
N PRO A 355 -13.03 -28.80 5.74
CA PRO A 355 -13.98 -28.58 4.65
C PRO A 355 -15.40 -29.07 4.96
N ALA A 356 -15.54 -30.13 5.76
CA ALA A 356 -16.81 -30.70 6.18
C ALA A 356 -17.50 -29.95 7.34
N GLY A 357 -16.84 -28.97 7.96
CA GLY A 357 -17.40 -28.24 9.12
C GLY A 357 -16.36 -27.88 10.17
N LYS A 358 -16.82 -27.54 11.38
CA LYS A 358 -15.94 -27.25 12.52
C LYS A 358 -15.81 -28.50 13.39
N VAL A 359 -14.58 -28.79 13.81
CA VAL A 359 -14.27 -29.85 14.77
C VAL A 359 -13.53 -29.23 15.96
N CYS A 360 -14.02 -29.49 17.16
CA CYS A 360 -13.36 -29.18 18.41
C CYS A 360 -12.52 -30.39 18.82
N LEU A 361 -11.23 -30.17 19.08
CA LEU A 361 -10.29 -31.19 19.54
C LEU A 361 -9.84 -30.84 20.95
N SER A 362 -9.88 -31.81 21.85
CA SER A 362 -9.35 -31.74 23.20
C SER A 362 -8.34 -32.86 23.37
N PRO A 363 -7.03 -32.56 23.48
CA PRO A 363 -6.00 -33.54 23.82
C PRO A 363 -5.48 -33.39 25.26
N ILE A 364 -4.97 -34.48 25.84
CA ILE A 364 -4.02 -34.45 26.96
C ILE A 364 -2.64 -34.80 26.44
N ILE A 365 -1.66 -33.95 26.74
CA ILE A 365 -0.25 -34.12 26.34
C ILE A 365 0.60 -34.33 27.60
N ASP A 366 1.43 -35.37 27.58
CA ASP A 366 2.41 -35.65 28.63
C ASP A 366 3.67 -34.76 28.50
N CYS A 367 4.15 -34.19 29.60
CA CYS A 367 5.29 -33.26 29.61
C CYS A 367 6.67 -33.93 29.71
N LEU A 368 6.76 -35.26 29.76
CA LEU A 368 8.03 -35.96 29.65
C LEU A 368 8.54 -35.90 28.21
N ASP A 369 7.75 -36.40 27.27
CA ASP A 369 8.14 -36.58 25.86
C ASP A 369 7.23 -35.85 24.85
N GLY A 370 6.15 -35.23 25.32
CA GLY A 370 5.21 -34.51 24.47
C GLY A 370 4.23 -35.41 23.70
N LYS A 371 4.10 -36.70 24.06
CA LYS A 371 3.09 -37.59 23.48
C LYS A 371 1.68 -37.22 23.93
N ALA A 372 0.71 -37.50 23.07
CA ALA A 372 -0.70 -37.43 23.43
C ALA A 372 -1.09 -38.70 24.20
N VAL A 373 -1.56 -38.53 25.43
CA VAL A 373 -2.06 -39.63 26.28
C VAL A 373 -3.45 -40.04 25.80
N ALA A 374 -4.35 -39.07 25.65
CA ALA A 374 -5.69 -39.25 25.13
C ALA A 374 -6.13 -38.03 24.30
N HIS A 375 -7.17 -38.21 23.49
CA HIS A 375 -7.79 -37.12 22.76
C HIS A 375 -9.24 -37.45 22.42
N ALA A 376 -10.11 -36.45 22.52
CA ALA A 376 -11.47 -36.54 22.01
C ALA A 376 -11.75 -35.43 20.99
N ALA A 377 -12.67 -35.70 20.07
CA ALA A 377 -13.12 -34.75 19.07
C ALA A 377 -14.65 -34.70 18.99
N SER A 378 -15.21 -33.50 18.84
CA SER A 378 -16.65 -33.27 18.71
C SER A 378 -16.93 -32.09 17.78
N THR A 379 -18.15 -31.93 17.29
CA THR A 379 -18.56 -30.73 16.51
C THR A 379 -18.77 -29.50 17.40
N SER A 380 -18.84 -29.68 18.73
CA SER A 380 -19.07 -28.61 19.69
C SER A 380 -18.10 -28.69 20.88
N PRO A 381 -17.65 -27.56 21.43
CA PRO A 381 -16.82 -27.52 22.63
C PRO A 381 -17.74 -27.63 23.85
N ASN A 382 -18.14 -28.85 24.23
CA ASN A 382 -19.01 -29.12 25.36
C ASN A 382 -18.23 -29.80 26.51
N ALA A 383 -18.87 -29.91 27.68
CA ALA A 383 -18.26 -30.59 28.83
C ALA A 383 -18.01 -32.08 28.57
N GLU A 384 -18.93 -32.73 27.85
CA GLU A 384 -18.83 -34.13 27.44
C GLU A 384 -17.51 -34.42 26.70
N LEU A 385 -17.15 -33.61 25.70
CA LEU A 385 -15.88 -33.73 24.98
C LEU A 385 -14.67 -33.81 25.91
N VAL A 386 -14.63 -32.93 26.91
CA VAL A 386 -13.51 -32.81 27.83
C VAL A 386 -13.51 -33.93 28.87
N ASN A 387 -14.70 -34.36 29.31
CA ASN A 387 -14.85 -35.49 30.23
C ASN A 387 -14.43 -36.80 29.60
N THR A 388 -14.93 -37.10 28.38
CA THR A 388 -14.58 -38.32 27.66
C THR A 388 -13.06 -38.43 27.49
N MET A 389 -12.43 -37.31 27.13
CA MET A 389 -10.98 -37.24 27.00
C MET A 389 -10.24 -37.50 28.33
N LEU A 390 -10.75 -36.98 29.45
CA LEU A 390 -10.15 -37.21 30.76
C LEU A 390 -10.32 -38.66 31.22
N ASP A 391 -11.49 -39.24 31.00
CA ASP A 391 -11.78 -40.63 31.35
C ASP A 391 -10.85 -41.57 30.55
N GLU A 392 -10.72 -41.36 29.24
CA GLU A 392 -9.80 -42.10 28.38
C GLU A 392 -8.34 -41.98 28.84
N ALA A 393 -7.91 -40.80 29.31
CA ALA A 393 -6.57 -40.63 29.85
C ALA A 393 -6.40 -41.33 31.21
N ALA A 394 -7.40 -41.24 32.08
CA ALA A 394 -7.37 -41.84 33.41
C ALA A 394 -7.34 -43.38 33.33
N ASP A 395 -7.97 -43.97 32.33
CA ASP A 395 -7.92 -45.43 32.07
C ASP A 395 -6.52 -45.93 31.69
N THR A 396 -5.60 -45.04 31.33
CA THR A 396 -4.18 -45.38 31.04
C THR A 396 -3.27 -45.31 32.25
N LEU A 397 -3.78 -44.85 33.40
CA LEU A 397 -2.98 -44.66 34.62
C LEU A 397 -2.80 -45.97 35.38
N ASP A 398 -1.58 -46.17 35.89
CA ASP A 398 -1.36 -47.18 36.92
C ASP A 398 -1.92 -46.70 38.28
N PRO A 399 -2.22 -47.60 39.23
CA PRO A 399 -2.83 -47.23 40.52
C PRO A 399 -2.05 -46.20 41.34
N ASP A 400 -0.72 -46.13 41.16
CA ASP A 400 0.18 -45.22 41.85
C ASP A 400 0.39 -43.88 41.11
N ASP A 401 -0.17 -43.74 39.91
CA ASP A 401 -0.03 -42.52 39.11
C ASP A 401 -1.01 -41.44 39.57
N HIS A 402 -0.46 -40.27 39.90
CA HIS A 402 -1.24 -39.10 40.33
C HIS A 402 -0.80 -37.84 39.59
N PRO A 403 -1.09 -37.74 38.27
CA PRO A 403 -0.63 -36.63 37.45
C PRO A 403 -1.18 -35.30 37.91
N VAL A 404 -0.40 -34.25 37.68
CA VAL A 404 -0.92 -32.87 37.68
C VAL A 404 -1.54 -32.59 36.31
N SER A 405 -2.84 -32.31 36.26
CA SER A 405 -3.52 -31.87 35.04
C SER A 405 -3.60 -30.35 35.02
N HIS A 406 -2.84 -29.73 34.11
CA HIS A 406 -2.82 -28.29 33.92
C HIS A 406 -3.66 -27.88 32.71
N SER A 407 -4.70 -27.08 32.98
CA SER A 407 -5.65 -26.61 31.96
C SER A 407 -5.75 -25.09 31.96
N ASP A 408 -6.35 -24.52 30.91
CA ASP A 408 -6.75 -23.12 30.92
C ASP A 408 -7.91 -22.85 31.91
N ARG A 409 -8.38 -21.59 31.97
CA ARG A 409 -9.53 -21.18 32.80
C ARG A 409 -10.88 -21.31 32.08
N GLY A 410 -10.97 -22.12 31.03
CA GLY A 410 -12.21 -22.36 30.30
C GLY A 410 -13.29 -22.96 31.19
N CYS A 411 -14.56 -22.67 30.89
CA CYS A 411 -15.68 -23.16 31.71
C CYS A 411 -15.73 -24.70 31.81
N HIS A 412 -15.24 -25.42 30.78
CA HIS A 412 -15.21 -26.88 30.72
C HIS A 412 -14.27 -27.54 31.72
N TYR A 413 -13.28 -26.83 32.25
CA TYR A 413 -12.35 -27.35 33.27
C TYR A 413 -12.74 -26.93 34.69
N ARG A 414 -13.81 -26.14 34.82
CA ARG A 414 -14.27 -25.58 36.10
C ARG A 414 -15.65 -26.07 36.51
N TRP A 415 -16.35 -26.76 35.62
CA TRP A 415 -17.66 -27.30 35.93
C TRP A 415 -17.55 -28.53 36.86
N PRO A 416 -18.58 -28.83 37.68
CA PRO A 416 -18.49 -29.83 38.74
C PRO A 416 -18.04 -31.22 38.28
N GLY A 417 -18.54 -31.73 37.15
CA GLY A 417 -18.19 -33.09 36.73
C GLY A 417 -16.75 -33.25 36.25
N TRP A 418 -16.05 -32.17 35.85
CA TRP A 418 -14.59 -32.24 35.63
C TRP A 418 -13.86 -32.39 36.96
N ILE A 419 -14.30 -31.63 37.97
CA ILE A 419 -13.71 -31.62 39.31
C ILE A 419 -13.83 -33.00 39.94
N GLU A 420 -15.03 -33.57 39.92
CA GLU A 420 -15.34 -34.89 40.47
C GLU A 420 -14.50 -35.98 39.82
N ARG A 421 -14.34 -35.98 38.49
CA ARG A 421 -13.50 -36.94 37.76
C ARG A 421 -12.02 -36.81 38.13
N CYS A 422 -11.51 -35.59 38.24
CA CYS A 422 -10.12 -35.40 38.66
C CYS A 422 -9.91 -35.96 40.08
N GLU A 423 -10.84 -35.69 40.99
CA GLU A 423 -10.77 -36.16 42.37
C GLU A 423 -10.91 -37.69 42.47
N SER A 424 -11.80 -38.31 41.68
CA SER A 424 -11.99 -39.77 41.68
C SER A 424 -10.77 -40.54 41.16
N HIS A 425 -10.02 -39.96 40.23
CA HIS A 425 -8.82 -40.57 39.64
C HIS A 425 -7.51 -40.10 40.30
N GLY A 426 -7.57 -39.34 41.40
CA GLY A 426 -6.37 -38.84 42.09
C GLY A 426 -5.57 -37.79 41.28
N ILE A 427 -6.17 -37.17 40.28
CA ILE A 427 -5.54 -36.20 39.39
C ILE A 427 -5.56 -34.81 40.02
N ARG A 428 -4.38 -34.21 40.17
CA ARG A 428 -4.21 -32.90 40.80
C ARG A 428 -4.44 -31.79 39.78
N ARG A 429 -5.52 -31.02 39.94
CA ARG A 429 -5.83 -29.90 39.03
C ARG A 429 -4.87 -28.73 39.24
N SER A 430 -4.44 -28.10 38.15
CA SER A 430 -3.67 -26.86 38.15
C SER A 430 -4.18 -25.90 37.08
N MET A 431 -4.21 -24.60 37.38
CA MET A 431 -4.64 -23.57 36.43
C MET A 431 -3.75 -22.33 36.50
N PRO A 432 -3.62 -21.58 35.39
CA PRO A 432 -2.84 -20.35 35.35
C PRO A 432 -3.50 -19.22 36.17
N ALA A 433 -2.74 -18.17 36.50
CA ALA A 433 -3.31 -16.96 37.08
C ALA A 433 -4.21 -16.22 36.06
N LYS A 434 -5.17 -15.41 36.54
CA LYS A 434 -6.08 -14.66 35.66
C LYS A 434 -5.27 -13.77 34.71
N GLY A 435 -5.56 -13.84 33.41
CA GLY A 435 -4.87 -13.02 32.40
C GLY A 435 -3.43 -13.44 32.08
N CYS A 436 -2.92 -14.54 32.64
CA CYS A 436 -1.55 -15.02 32.38
C CYS A 436 -1.50 -16.03 31.21
N SER A 437 -1.70 -15.55 29.97
CA SER A 437 -1.57 -16.37 28.75
C SER A 437 -0.25 -17.16 28.62
N PRO A 438 0.92 -16.67 29.08
CA PRO A 438 2.17 -17.44 28.99
C PRO A 438 2.16 -18.77 29.77
N ASP A 439 1.28 -18.90 30.76
CA ASP A 439 1.20 -20.08 31.62
C ASP A 439 0.58 -21.30 30.91
N ASN A 440 0.01 -21.15 29.70
CA ASN A 440 -0.43 -22.28 28.85
C ASN A 440 0.32 -22.34 27.50
N SER A 441 1.51 -21.73 27.41
CA SER A 441 2.24 -21.54 26.15
C SER A 441 2.69 -22.84 25.48
N ALA A 442 2.93 -23.92 26.23
CA ALA A 442 3.27 -25.22 25.67
C ALA A 442 2.12 -25.80 24.83
N MET A 443 0.87 -25.68 25.31
CA MET A 443 -0.32 -26.09 24.54
C MET A 443 -0.56 -25.19 23.32
N GLU A 444 -0.36 -23.88 23.46
CA GLU A 444 -0.40 -22.98 22.30
C GLU A 444 0.61 -23.40 21.21
N GLY A 445 1.81 -23.80 21.63
CA GLY A 445 2.84 -24.32 20.73
C GLY A 445 2.48 -25.67 20.09
N PHE A 446 1.84 -26.57 20.84
CA PHE A 446 1.27 -27.82 20.30
C PHE A 446 0.21 -27.54 19.22
N PHE A 447 -0.79 -26.70 19.50
CA PHE A 447 -1.81 -26.35 18.51
C PHE A 447 -1.27 -25.56 17.33
N GLY A 448 -0.24 -24.73 17.54
CA GLY A 448 0.48 -24.07 16.46
C GLY A 448 1.05 -25.07 15.46
N ARG A 449 1.73 -26.12 15.96
CA ARG A 449 2.25 -27.22 15.12
C ARG A 449 1.12 -27.97 14.41
N LEU A 450 0.06 -28.32 15.13
CA LEU A 450 -1.08 -29.06 14.59
C LEU A 450 -1.77 -28.30 13.44
N LYS A 451 -2.04 -27.01 13.62
CA LYS A 451 -2.72 -26.17 12.61
C LYS A 451 -1.85 -25.90 11.39
N VAL A 452 -0.53 -25.84 11.55
CA VAL A 452 0.40 -25.75 10.39
C VAL A 452 0.30 -27.02 9.55
N THR A 453 0.23 -28.20 10.17
CA THR A 453 0.05 -29.48 9.46
C THR A 453 -1.26 -29.51 8.68
N ASP A 454 -2.37 -29.14 9.30
CA ASP A 454 -3.70 -29.09 8.65
C ASP A 454 -3.73 -28.08 7.48
N ASN A 455 -3.20 -26.86 7.67
CA ASN A 455 -3.17 -25.85 6.62
C ASN A 455 -2.27 -26.25 5.43
N GLY A 456 -1.14 -26.91 5.69
CA GLY A 456 -0.27 -27.42 4.63
C GLY A 456 -0.99 -28.42 3.72
N ASN A 457 -1.80 -29.31 4.30
CA ASN A 457 -2.58 -30.27 3.53
C ASN A 457 -3.70 -29.61 2.69
N ARG A 458 -4.29 -28.50 3.15
CA ARG A 458 -5.29 -27.74 2.38
C ARG A 458 -4.72 -27.03 1.16
N ALA A 459 -3.55 -26.41 1.30
CA ALA A 459 -2.91 -25.68 0.21
C ALA A 459 -2.64 -26.60 -1.00
N VAL A 460 -2.26 -27.86 -0.74
CA VAL A 460 -2.04 -28.88 -1.79
C VAL A 460 -3.35 -29.25 -2.51
N GLY A 461 -4.45 -29.43 -1.77
CA GLY A 461 -5.75 -29.80 -2.34
C GLY A 461 -6.42 -28.71 -3.19
N GLU A 462 -6.02 -27.45 -3.02
CA GLU A 462 -6.43 -26.34 -3.89
C GLU A 462 -5.53 -26.22 -5.13
N ASP A 463 -4.22 -26.46 -5.01
CA ASP A 463 -3.27 -26.39 -6.13
C ASP A 463 -3.46 -27.56 -7.12
N HIS A 464 -3.82 -28.76 -6.63
CA HIS A 464 -4.17 -29.89 -7.50
C HIS A 464 -5.49 -29.65 -8.27
N ARG A 465 -6.47 -28.99 -7.66
CA ARG A 465 -7.75 -28.65 -8.32
C ARG A 465 -7.60 -27.56 -9.39
N ARG A 466 -6.62 -26.67 -9.26
CA ARG A 466 -6.29 -25.65 -10.27
C ARG A 466 -5.47 -26.19 -11.45
N LYS A 467 -4.76 -27.30 -11.29
CA LYS A 467 -4.00 -27.94 -12.39
C LYS A 467 -4.83 -28.95 -13.19
N CYS A 468 -5.98 -29.36 -12.67
CA CYS A 468 -6.90 -30.30 -13.30
C CYS A 468 -8.18 -29.65 -13.86
N ALA A 469 -8.31 -28.32 -13.77
CA ALA A 469 -9.37 -27.51 -14.39
C ALA A 469 -8.72 -26.57 -15.40
#